data_AF-A0A2T0K4H7-F1
#
_entry.id   AF-A0A2T0K4H7-F1
#
_cell.length_a   1.000
_cell.length_b   1.000
_cell.length_c   1.000
_cell.angle_alpha   90.00
_cell.angle_beta   90.00
_cell.angle_gamma   90.00
#
_symmetry.space_group_name_H-M   'P 1'
#
loop_
_entity.id
_entity.type
_entity.pdbx_description
1 polymer ?
#
loop_
_entity_poly.entity_id
_entity_poly.type
_entity_poly.pdbx_seq_one_letter_code
_entity_poly.pdbx_strand_id
1 'polypeptide(L)'
;MKAKQTYSVEFREQALAKVLQRGNRSVGTVAAELNMNVLTLRKWIRVSNAASRNTGAVDARRPEDWSLEERLLALQQSHGLNDEALNAWCRERGLFVHHLFQWRAQFCSAGAAGSPRANASEVRELKQANVQLQRELKRKDRALAEAAALLVLSKKYQALFGGEDE
;
A
#
# COMPACT_ATOMS: atom_id res chain seq x y z
N MET A 1 18.98 -29.56 -7.34
CA MET A 1 18.72 -28.14 -7.71
C MET A 1 17.71 -28.13 -8.86
N LYS A 2 16.50 -27.59 -8.67
CA LYS A 2 15.50 -27.57 -9.77
C LYS A 2 15.88 -26.45 -10.75
N ALA A 3 16.25 -26.83 -11.98
CA ALA A 3 16.57 -25.89 -13.05
C ALA A 3 15.38 -24.95 -13.27
N LYS A 4 15.63 -23.65 -13.24
CA LYS A 4 14.62 -22.63 -13.56
C LYS A 4 14.40 -22.68 -15.06
N GLN A 5 13.28 -23.25 -15.52
CA GLN A 5 12.91 -23.20 -16.92
C GLN A 5 12.69 -21.73 -17.32
N THR A 6 13.64 -21.21 -18.11
CA THR A 6 13.53 -19.89 -18.72
C THR A 6 12.75 -20.06 -20.02
N TYR A 7 11.57 -19.46 -20.06
CA TYR A 7 10.75 -19.43 -21.27
C TYR A 7 11.06 -18.16 -22.07
N SER A 8 11.10 -18.26 -23.41
CA SER A 8 11.27 -17.08 -24.27
C SER A 8 10.05 -16.15 -24.17
N VAL A 9 10.26 -14.88 -24.50
CA VAL A 9 9.19 -13.86 -24.47
C VAL A 9 8.10 -14.20 -25.50
N GLU A 10 8.50 -14.60 -26.71
CA GLU A 10 7.60 -15.01 -27.79
C GLU A 10 6.71 -16.19 -27.39
N PHE A 11 7.28 -17.20 -26.73
CA PHE A 11 6.53 -18.36 -26.25
C PHE A 11 5.53 -17.96 -25.14
N ARG A 12 5.91 -17.03 -24.26
CA ARG A 12 5.02 -16.50 -23.24
C ARG A 12 3.82 -15.76 -23.86
N GLU A 13 4.05 -14.97 -24.91
CA GLU A 13 2.98 -14.26 -25.62
C GLU A 13 2.05 -15.23 -26.35
N GLN A 14 2.60 -16.22 -27.06
CA GLN A 14 1.82 -17.27 -27.72
C GLN A 14 0.96 -18.06 -26.73
N ALA A 15 1.52 -18.43 -25.57
CA ALA A 15 0.79 -19.12 -24.53
C ALA A 15 -0.36 -18.26 -23.97
N LEU A 16 -0.13 -16.96 -23.77
CA LEU A 16 -1.17 -16.03 -23.33
C LEU A 16 -2.26 -15.84 -24.38
N ALA A 17 -1.91 -15.69 -25.66
CA ALA A 17 -2.88 -15.58 -26.76
C ALA A 17 -3.76 -16.83 -26.86
N LYS A 18 -3.16 -18.03 -26.76
CA LYS A 18 -3.89 -19.30 -26.78
C LYS A 18 -4.82 -19.45 -25.57
N VAL A 19 -4.42 -18.95 -24.41
CA VAL A 19 -5.28 -18.89 -23.23
C VAL A 19 -6.45 -17.92 -23.42
N LEU A 20 -6.24 -16.76 -24.05
CA LEU A 20 -7.33 -15.81 -24.31
C LEU A 20 -8.34 -16.39 -25.30
N GLN A 21 -7.89 -17.19 -26.27
CA GLN A 21 -8.72 -17.87 -27.27
C GLN A 21 -9.32 -19.20 -26.77
N ARG A 22 -9.10 -19.59 -25.50
CA ARG A 22 -9.46 -20.92 -24.99
C ARG A 22 -10.97 -21.19 -24.94
N GLY A 23 -11.82 -20.17 -25.05
CA GLY A 23 -13.27 -20.28 -24.90
C GLY A 23 -13.64 -20.99 -23.58
N ASN A 24 -14.34 -22.12 -23.68
CA ASN A 24 -14.78 -22.92 -22.53
C ASN A 24 -13.73 -23.93 -22.01
N ARG A 25 -12.52 -23.97 -22.60
CA ARG A 25 -11.46 -24.90 -22.17
C ARG A 25 -10.82 -24.43 -20.87
N SER A 26 -10.41 -25.38 -20.03
CA SER A 26 -9.71 -25.08 -18.79
C SER A 26 -8.27 -24.61 -19.05
N VAL A 27 -7.76 -23.73 -18.19
CA VAL A 27 -6.34 -23.30 -18.23
C VAL A 27 -5.38 -24.50 -18.04
N GLY A 28 -5.83 -25.56 -17.35
CA GLY A 28 -5.06 -26.79 -17.17
C GLY A 28 -4.86 -27.56 -18.48
N THR A 29 -5.91 -27.65 -19.29
CA THR A 29 -5.87 -28.31 -20.61
C THR A 29 -4.91 -27.59 -21.56
N VAL A 30 -4.95 -26.25 -21.59
CA VAL A 30 -4.05 -25.44 -22.42
C VAL A 30 -2.59 -25.58 -21.98
N ALA A 31 -2.34 -25.67 -20.67
CA ALA A 31 -0.99 -25.89 -20.14
C ALA A 31 -0.46 -27.29 -20.50
N ALA A 32 -1.31 -28.32 -20.48
CA ALA A 32 -0.94 -29.67 -20.90
C ALA A 32 -0.59 -29.72 -22.40
N GLU A 33 -1.38 -29.08 -23.26
CA GLU A 33 -1.07 -28.99 -24.71
C GLU A 33 0.26 -28.28 -24.99
N LEU A 34 0.63 -27.29 -24.17
CA LEU A 34 1.88 -26.53 -24.29
C LEU A 34 3.04 -27.16 -23.50
N ASN A 35 2.86 -28.36 -22.92
CA ASN A 35 3.83 -29.04 -22.06
C ASN A 35 4.45 -28.14 -20.98
N MET A 36 3.62 -27.31 -20.35
CA MET A 36 4.05 -26.37 -19.31
C MET A 36 3.30 -26.57 -18.00
N ASN A 37 3.92 -26.10 -16.91
CA ASN A 37 3.27 -26.13 -15.61
C ASN A 37 2.08 -25.16 -15.58
N VAL A 38 0.90 -25.68 -15.21
CA VAL A 38 -0.36 -24.91 -15.03
C VAL A 38 -0.15 -23.69 -14.12
N LEU A 39 0.67 -23.81 -13.07
CA LEU A 39 0.94 -22.71 -12.14
C LEU A 39 1.72 -21.57 -12.80
N THR A 40 2.65 -21.89 -13.70
CA THR A 40 3.41 -20.89 -14.47
C THR A 40 2.47 -20.12 -15.41
N LEU A 41 1.60 -20.84 -16.12
CA LEU A 41 0.62 -20.22 -17.01
C LEU A 41 -0.36 -19.32 -16.24
N ARG A 42 -0.88 -19.79 -15.09
CA ARG A 42 -1.72 -18.98 -14.19
C ARG A 42 -1.01 -17.73 -13.68
N LYS A 43 0.28 -17.82 -13.36
CA LYS A 43 1.09 -16.66 -12.95
C LYS A 43 1.20 -15.64 -14.10
N TRP A 44 1.45 -16.10 -15.32
CA TRP A 44 1.52 -15.21 -16.49
C TRP A 44 0.19 -14.53 -16.81
N ILE A 45 -0.93 -15.25 -16.69
CA ILE A 45 -2.28 -14.67 -16.85
C ILE A 45 -2.51 -13.57 -15.83
N ARG A 46 -2.18 -13.81 -14.56
CA ARG A 46 -2.34 -12.81 -13.49
C ARG A 46 -1.51 -11.55 -13.77
N VAL A 47 -0.25 -11.72 -14.18
CA VAL A 47 0.65 -10.61 -14.51
C VAL A 47 0.15 -9.86 -15.75
N SER A 48 -0.31 -10.57 -16.78
CA SER A 48 -0.89 -9.99 -17.99
C SER A 48 -2.17 -9.20 -17.68
N ASN A 49 -3.08 -9.74 -16.88
CA ASN A 49 -4.31 -9.03 -16.47
C ASN A 49 -4.01 -7.83 -15.58
N ALA A 50 -2.96 -7.87 -14.76
CA ALA A 50 -2.51 -6.70 -14.00
C ALA A 50 -1.92 -5.63 -14.94
N ALA A 51 -1.11 -6.01 -15.92
CA ALA A 51 -0.59 -5.10 -16.94
C ALA A 51 -1.72 -4.52 -17.82
N SER A 52 -2.68 -5.33 -18.25
CA SER A 52 -3.83 -4.91 -19.05
C SER A 52 -4.80 -4.00 -18.28
N ARG A 53 -4.96 -4.18 -16.97
CA ARG A 53 -5.67 -3.20 -16.13
C ARG A 53 -4.97 -1.85 -16.07
N ASN A 54 -3.65 -1.82 -16.20
CA ASN A 54 -2.89 -0.58 -16.27
C ASN A 54 -2.88 0.03 -17.68
N THR A 55 -3.18 -0.72 -18.74
CA THR A 55 -3.18 -0.22 -20.14
C THR A 55 -4.59 -0.04 -20.73
N GLY A 56 -5.64 -0.57 -20.10
CA GLY A 56 -7.01 -0.59 -20.60
C GLY A 56 -7.91 0.56 -20.15
N ALA A 57 -7.39 1.54 -19.41
CA ALA A 57 -8.08 2.79 -19.14
C ALA A 57 -7.09 3.91 -19.40
N VAL A 58 -7.28 4.61 -20.52
CA VAL A 58 -6.64 5.90 -20.75
C VAL A 58 -7.06 6.80 -19.58
N ASP A 59 -6.11 7.13 -18.71
CA ASP A 59 -6.16 8.19 -17.70
C ASP A 59 -7.29 8.20 -16.65
N ALA A 60 -7.81 7.04 -16.24
CA ALA A 60 -8.60 6.98 -15.00
C ALA A 60 -7.69 6.99 -13.76
N ARG A 61 -6.99 8.10 -13.53
CA ARG A 61 -6.21 8.32 -12.29
C ARG A 61 -7.16 8.34 -11.12
N ARG A 62 -6.83 7.64 -10.03
CA ARG A 62 -7.66 7.69 -8.82
C ARG A 62 -7.64 9.13 -8.31
N PRO A 63 -8.74 9.67 -7.77
CA PRO A 63 -8.77 11.02 -7.18
C PRO A 63 -7.64 11.27 -6.16
N GLU A 64 -7.16 10.22 -5.48
CA GLU A 64 -6.05 10.26 -4.54
C GLU A 64 -4.69 10.51 -5.22
N ASP A 65 -4.50 10.03 -6.45
CA ASP A 65 -3.25 10.15 -7.21
C ASP A 65 -3.04 11.57 -7.79
N TRP A 66 -4.03 12.46 -7.69
CA TRP A 66 -3.95 13.83 -8.18
C TRP A 66 -3.16 14.71 -7.23
N SER A 67 -2.13 15.40 -7.75
CA SER A 67 -1.37 16.38 -6.98
C SER A 67 -2.23 17.61 -6.62
N LEU A 68 -1.82 18.37 -5.60
CA LEU A 68 -2.56 19.58 -5.22
C LEU A 68 -2.60 20.62 -6.35
N GLU A 69 -1.52 20.75 -7.12
CA GLU A 69 -1.47 21.61 -8.30
C GLU A 69 -2.43 21.11 -9.40
N GLU A 70 -2.44 19.80 -9.68
CA GLU A 70 -3.34 19.20 -10.66
C GLU A 70 -4.82 19.34 -10.25
N ARG A 71 -5.13 19.23 -8.94
CA ARG A 71 -6.49 19.48 -8.42
C ARG A 71 -6.92 20.93 -8.59
N LEU A 72 -6.00 21.89 -8.39
CA LEU A 72 -6.29 23.31 -8.62
C LEU A 72 -6.58 23.58 -10.10
N LEU A 73 -5.74 23.06 -11.00
CA LEU A 73 -5.93 23.16 -12.45
C LEU A 73 -7.24 22.50 -12.89
N ALA A 74 -7.57 21.33 -12.34
CA ALA A 74 -8.83 20.65 -12.57
C ALA A 74 -10.03 21.53 -12.20
N LEU A 75 -10.00 22.15 -11.02
CA LEU A 75 -11.05 23.06 -10.58
C LEU A 75 -11.18 24.27 -11.51
N GLN A 76 -10.06 24.85 -11.93
CA GLN A 76 -10.05 25.98 -12.86
C GLN A 76 -10.60 25.60 -14.25
N GLN A 77 -10.21 24.44 -14.79
CA GLN A 77 -10.68 23.95 -16.08
C GLN A 77 -12.17 23.58 -16.06
N SER A 78 -12.64 23.04 -14.93
CA SER A 78 -14.06 22.72 -14.74
C SER A 78 -14.93 23.95 -14.48
N HIS A 79 -14.34 25.11 -14.21
CA HIS A 79 -15.06 26.33 -13.85
C HIS A 79 -15.77 26.92 -15.06
N GLY A 80 -17.11 26.84 -15.06
CA GLY A 80 -17.96 27.40 -16.13
C GLY A 80 -18.42 26.36 -17.17
N LEU A 81 -18.11 25.08 -16.99
CA LEU A 81 -18.73 24.02 -17.79
C LEU A 81 -20.19 23.80 -17.37
N ASN A 82 -21.07 23.55 -18.34
CA ASN A 82 -22.44 23.11 -18.09
C ASN A 82 -22.45 21.70 -17.47
N ASP A 83 -23.51 21.32 -16.76
CA ASP A 83 -23.58 20.03 -16.04
C ASP A 83 -23.26 18.81 -16.92
N GLU A 84 -23.74 18.78 -18.17
CA GLU A 84 -23.43 17.69 -19.11
C GLU A 84 -21.95 17.67 -19.50
N ALA A 85 -21.39 18.82 -19.82
CA ALA A 85 -19.98 18.98 -20.19
C ALA A 85 -19.05 18.69 -19.00
N LEU A 86 -19.46 19.07 -17.79
CA LEU A 86 -18.75 18.79 -16.55
C LEU A 86 -18.69 17.28 -16.28
N ASN A 87 -19.82 16.59 -16.45
CA ASN A 87 -19.89 15.14 -16.30
C ASN A 87 -19.04 14.41 -17.34
N ALA A 88 -19.06 14.86 -18.61
CA ALA A 88 -18.20 14.30 -19.66
C ALA A 88 -16.72 14.49 -19.33
N TRP A 89 -16.32 15.71 -18.96
CA TRP A 89 -14.96 16.06 -18.56
C TRP A 89 -14.47 15.24 -17.35
N CYS A 90 -15.35 15.01 -16.37
CA CYS A 90 -15.06 14.16 -15.21
C CYS A 90 -14.80 12.70 -15.65
N ARG A 91 -15.65 12.15 -16.53
CA ARG A 91 -15.53 10.76 -16.99
C ARG A 91 -14.24 10.52 -17.77
N GLU A 92 -13.85 11.45 -18.63
CA GLU A 92 -12.59 11.38 -19.39
C GLU A 92 -11.35 11.29 -18.49
N ARG A 93 -11.44 11.82 -17.27
CA ARG A 93 -10.34 11.90 -16.31
C ARG A 93 -10.47 10.92 -15.14
N GLY A 94 -11.45 10.02 -15.18
CA GLY A 94 -11.75 9.08 -14.09
C GLY A 94 -12.24 9.74 -12.80
N LEU A 95 -12.78 10.95 -12.89
CA LEU A 95 -13.29 11.74 -11.78
C LEU A 95 -14.82 11.75 -11.76
N PHE A 96 -15.37 12.27 -10.66
CA PHE A 96 -16.79 12.52 -10.48
C PHE A 96 -16.95 13.95 -9.97
N VAL A 97 -18.11 14.54 -10.24
CA VAL A 97 -18.43 15.91 -9.85
C VAL A 97 -18.27 16.14 -8.34
N HIS A 98 -18.63 15.16 -7.51
CA HIS A 98 -18.47 15.27 -6.05
C HIS A 98 -17.01 15.41 -5.62
N HIS A 99 -16.05 14.85 -6.36
CA HIS A 99 -14.61 15.02 -6.08
C HIS A 99 -14.18 16.47 -6.28
N LEU A 100 -14.68 17.14 -7.32
CA LEU A 100 -14.41 18.56 -7.56
C LEU A 100 -14.98 19.43 -6.44
N PHE A 101 -16.22 19.16 -6.00
CA PHE A 101 -16.80 19.86 -4.86
C PHE A 101 -16.02 19.64 -3.57
N GLN A 102 -15.58 18.41 -3.31
CA GLN A 102 -14.75 18.09 -2.16
C GLN A 102 -13.42 18.83 -2.20
N TRP A 103 -12.73 18.84 -3.35
CA TRP A 103 -11.47 19.56 -3.50
C TRP A 103 -11.65 21.05 -3.32
N ARG A 104 -12.69 21.65 -3.90
CA ARG A 104 -13.03 23.06 -3.69
C ARG A 104 -13.23 23.37 -2.20
N ALA A 105 -14.00 22.53 -1.50
CA ALA A 105 -14.21 22.68 -0.06
C ALA A 105 -12.90 22.55 0.73
N GLN A 106 -12.03 21.60 0.36
CA GLN A 106 -10.70 21.44 0.95
C GLN A 106 -9.79 22.64 0.72
N PHE A 107 -9.78 23.23 -0.48
CA PHE A 107 -9.00 24.45 -0.74
C PHE A 107 -9.49 25.64 0.10
N CYS A 108 -10.81 25.82 0.20
CA CYS A 108 -11.39 26.89 1.02
C CYS A 108 -11.22 26.63 2.52
N SER A 109 -11.28 25.37 2.96
CA SER A 109 -11.16 25.00 4.37
C SER A 109 -9.71 24.84 4.83
N ALA A 110 -8.76 24.54 3.95
CA ALA A 110 -7.34 24.46 4.30
C ALA A 110 -6.80 25.79 4.87
N GLY A 111 -7.36 26.93 4.43
CA GLY A 111 -7.08 28.24 5.03
C GLY A 111 -7.71 28.45 6.42
N ALA A 112 -8.78 27.73 6.76
CA ALA A 112 -9.53 27.89 8.00
C ALA A 112 -9.21 26.84 9.07
N ALA A 113 -8.96 25.58 8.67
CA ALA A 113 -8.63 24.47 9.55
C ALA A 113 -7.12 24.32 9.82
N GLY A 114 -6.30 25.03 9.05
CA GLY A 114 -4.84 24.90 9.05
C GLY A 114 -4.11 26.16 9.48
N SER A 115 -4.63 26.96 10.42
CA SER A 115 -3.79 27.98 11.05
C SER A 115 -2.59 27.25 11.68
N PRO A 116 -1.34 27.52 11.26
CA PRO A 116 -0.15 26.86 11.83
C PRO A 116 -0.06 27.06 13.35
N ARG A 117 -0.74 28.08 13.88
CA ARG A 117 -0.81 28.38 15.32
C ARG A 117 -1.68 27.40 16.10
N ALA A 118 -2.76 26.87 15.53
CA ALA A 118 -3.64 25.93 16.23
C ALA A 118 -2.95 24.57 16.41
N ASN A 119 -2.21 24.12 15.39
CA ASN A 119 -1.50 22.84 15.43
C ASN A 119 -0.13 22.95 16.13
N ALA A 120 0.44 24.14 16.28
CA ALA A 120 1.75 24.29 16.92
C ALA A 120 1.74 23.96 18.42
N SER A 121 0.68 24.30 19.15
CA SER A 121 0.54 23.95 20.57
C SER A 121 0.36 22.45 20.74
N GLU A 122 -0.53 21.83 19.98
CA GLU A 122 -0.78 20.39 20.02
C GLU A 122 0.47 19.59 19.64
N VAL A 123 1.20 20.02 18.60
CA VAL A 123 2.48 19.39 18.23
C VAL A 123 3.52 19.53 19.34
N ARG A 124 3.55 20.64 20.07
CA ARG A 124 4.47 20.84 21.20
C ARG A 124 4.11 19.93 22.37
N GLU A 125 2.82 19.83 22.70
CA GLU A 125 2.31 18.96 23.76
C GLU A 125 2.59 17.48 23.44
N LEU A 126 2.28 17.04 22.22
CA LEU A 126 2.57 15.68 21.77
C LEU A 126 4.07 15.35 21.81
N LYS A 127 4.94 16.30 21.41
CA LYS A 127 6.39 16.13 21.52
C LYS A 127 6.85 16.00 22.97
N GLN A 128 6.30 16.81 23.88
CA GLN A 128 6.63 16.73 25.31
C GLN A 128 6.17 15.41 25.91
N ALA A 129 4.94 14.99 25.62
CA ALA A 129 4.40 13.70 26.06
C ALA A 129 5.25 12.54 25.53
N ASN A 130 5.68 12.59 24.26
CA ASN A 130 6.54 11.56 23.69
C ASN A 130 7.89 11.46 24.42
N VAL A 131 8.53 12.59 24.73
CA VAL A 131 9.79 12.61 25.50
C VAL A 131 9.60 12.07 26.92
N GLN A 132 8.49 12.41 27.58
CA GLN A 132 8.15 11.89 28.90
C GLN A 132 7.96 10.37 28.87
N LEU A 133 7.15 9.88 27.93
CA LEU A 133 6.90 8.44 27.73
C LEU A 133 8.19 7.68 27.42
N GLN A 134 9.06 8.22 26.57
CA GLN A 134 10.37 7.60 26.29
C GLN A 134 11.26 7.51 27.54
N ARG A 135 11.23 8.52 28.42
CA ARG A 135 12.00 8.50 29.67
C ARG A 135 11.45 7.46 30.64
N GLU A 136 10.13 7.38 30.78
CA GLU A 136 9.49 6.35 31.61
C GLU A 136 9.78 4.94 31.10
N LEU A 137 9.70 4.74 29.79
CA LEU A 137 10.01 3.47 29.14
C LEU A 137 11.45 3.06 29.44
N LYS A 138 12.43 3.97 29.27
CA LYS A 138 13.84 3.68 29.62
C LYS A 138 14.05 3.34 31.09
N ARG A 139 13.33 3.99 32.01
CA ARG A 139 13.42 3.69 33.45
C ARG A 139 12.85 2.31 33.77
N LYS A 140 11.71 1.97 33.17
CA LYS A 140 11.07 0.66 33.33
C LYS A 140 11.95 -0.44 32.73
N ASP A 141 12.51 -0.24 31.54
CA ASP A 141 13.42 -1.19 30.91
C ASP A 141 14.67 -1.43 31.76
N ARG A 142 15.23 -0.37 32.38
CA ARG A 142 16.37 -0.51 33.31
C ARG A 142 15.99 -1.33 34.55
N ALA A 143 14.86 -1.03 35.18
CA ALA A 143 14.39 -1.79 36.34
C ALA A 143 14.10 -3.26 35.98
N LEU A 144 13.54 -3.51 34.80
CA LEU A 144 13.32 -4.86 34.27
C LEU A 144 14.65 -5.58 34.02
N ALA A 145 15.66 -4.91 33.46
CA ALA A 145 16.98 -5.47 33.25
C ALA A 145 17.69 -5.80 34.57
N GLU A 146 17.59 -4.91 35.58
CA GLU A 146 18.13 -5.14 36.92
C GLU A 146 17.43 -6.33 37.60
N ALA A 147 16.10 -6.43 37.52
CA ALA A 147 15.36 -7.58 38.03
C ALA A 147 15.75 -8.90 37.32
N ALA A 148 15.91 -8.87 35.99
CA ALA A 148 16.39 -10.01 35.22
C ALA A 148 17.81 -10.43 35.63
N ALA A 149 18.71 -9.46 35.87
CA ALA A 149 20.06 -9.74 36.34
C ALA A 149 20.06 -10.40 37.72
N LEU A 150 19.22 -9.93 38.65
CA LEU A 150 19.05 -10.55 39.98
C LEU A 150 18.51 -11.98 39.88
N LEU A 151 17.53 -12.24 39.00
CA LEU A 151 17.01 -13.59 38.75
C LEU A 151 18.06 -14.52 38.13
N VAL A 152 18.90 -14.01 37.24
CA VAL A 152 20.01 -14.80 36.66
C VAL A 152 21.05 -15.10 37.74
N LEU A 153 21.38 -14.12 38.58
CA LEU A 153 22.34 -14.29 39.66
C LEU A 153 21.85 -15.31 40.70
N SER A 154 20.58 -15.24 41.11
CA SER A 154 20.01 -16.21 42.06
C SER A 154 20.02 -17.63 41.52
N LYS A 155 19.67 -17.81 40.24
CA LYS A 155 19.77 -19.12 39.57
C LYS A 155 21.21 -19.64 39.51
N LYS A 156 22.18 -18.79 39.19
CA LYS A 156 23.60 -19.18 39.17
C LYS A 156 24.11 -19.55 40.56
N TYR A 157 23.72 -18.79 41.59
CA TYR A 157 24.04 -19.09 42.97
C TYR A 157 23.47 -20.44 43.40
N GLN A 158 22.18 -20.69 43.13
CA GLN A 158 21.55 -21.99 43.37
C GLN A 158 22.23 -23.14 42.60
N ALA A 159 22.66 -22.93 41.36
CA ALA A 159 23.37 -23.97 40.60
C ALA A 159 24.78 -24.29 41.14
N LEU A 160 25.44 -23.33 41.79
CA LEU A 160 26.79 -23.51 42.36
C LEU A 160 26.77 -24.05 43.80
N PHE A 161 25.79 -23.62 44.60
CA PHE A 161 25.73 -23.90 46.05
C PHE A 161 24.50 -24.69 46.49
N GLY A 162 23.44 -24.73 45.68
CA GLY A 162 22.22 -25.50 45.96
C GLY A 162 22.28 -26.94 45.50
N GLY A 163 23.45 -27.43 45.06
CA GLY A 163 23.71 -28.85 44.79
C GLY A 163 24.31 -29.60 45.98
N GLU A 164 24.43 -28.97 47.15
CA GLU A 164 24.97 -29.61 48.37
C GLU A 164 23.89 -29.99 49.40
N ASP A 165 22.62 -29.65 49.16
CA ASP A 165 21.48 -30.09 49.98
C ASP A 165 20.38 -30.75 49.12
N GLU A 166 20.76 -31.83 48.42
CA GLU A 166 19.93 -33.02 48.15
C GLU A 166 20.82 -34.22 47.77
#